data_AF-A0A8B8FBF8-F1
#
_entry.id   AF-A0A8B8FBF8-F1
#
_cell.length_a   1.000
_cell.length_b   1.000
_cell.length_c   1.000
_cell.angle_alpha   90.00
_cell.angle_beta   90.00
_cell.angle_gamma   90.00
#
_symmetry.space_group_name_H-M   'P 1'
#
loop_
_entity.id
_entity.type
_entity.pdbx_description
1 polymer ?
#
loop_
_entity_poly.entity_id
_entity_poly.type
_entity_poly.pdbx_seq_one_letter_code
_entity_poly.pdbx_strand_id
1 'polypeptide(L)'
;MGQLYISRRDMCYFVVYTSNWIHIEIIKYDSSFWENKMVNKLKIFYNECLLPEIVNPLYPKRMLKADIRESEIIKNSLRKAVNDYLLMRNSSYTLVSYKLGNYSTSHCSKP
;
A
#
# COMPACT_ATOMS: atom_id res chain seq x y z
N MET A 1 1.82 3.89 -8.81
CA MET A 1 3.14 4.52 -8.57
C MET A 1 4.32 3.64 -8.94
N GLY A 2 4.52 2.45 -8.33
CA GLY A 2 5.70 1.61 -8.64
C GLY A 2 5.85 1.23 -10.12
N GLN A 3 4.75 0.82 -10.77
CA GLN A 3 4.76 0.51 -12.21
C GLN A 3 5.15 1.72 -13.06
N LEU A 4 4.67 2.92 -12.72
CA LEU A 4 5.00 4.17 -13.42
C LEU A 4 6.49 4.50 -13.33
N TYR A 5 7.07 4.37 -12.13
CA TYR A 5 8.50 4.59 -11.91
C TYR A 5 9.36 3.63 -12.74
N ILE A 6 9.06 2.33 -12.68
CA ILE A 6 9.85 1.30 -13.39
C ILE A 6 9.73 1.48 -14.91
N SER A 7 8.53 1.73 -15.41
CA SER A 7 8.29 1.89 -16.85
C SER A 7 8.61 3.28 -17.40
N ARG A 8 9.05 4.22 -16.54
CA ARG A 8 9.33 5.63 -16.87
C ARG A 8 8.14 6.29 -17.58
N ARG A 9 6.94 6.10 -17.03
CA ARG A 9 5.70 6.71 -17.54
C ARG A 9 5.17 7.73 -16.55
N ASP A 10 4.61 8.82 -17.08
CA ASP A 10 4.08 9.91 -16.25
C ASP A 10 2.63 9.71 -15.83
N MET A 11 1.92 8.74 -16.44
CA MET A 11 0.55 8.41 -16.06
C MET A 11 0.16 6.97 -16.42
N CYS A 12 -0.86 6.44 -15.76
CA CYS A 12 -1.58 5.23 -16.17
C CYS A 12 -3.09 5.39 -15.97
N TYR A 13 -3.84 4.56 -16.68
CA TYR A 13 -5.28 4.41 -16.47
C TYR A 13 -5.54 3.31 -15.45
N PHE A 14 -6.24 3.66 -14.38
CA PHE A 14 -6.78 2.71 -13.41
C PHE A 14 -8.24 2.43 -13.79
N VAL A 15 -8.44 1.30 -14.45
CA VAL A 15 -9.74 0.91 -14.98
C VAL A 15 -10.37 -0.11 -14.04
N VAL A 16 -11.55 0.22 -13.52
CA VAL A 16 -12.38 -0.73 -12.75
C VAL A 16 -13.59 -1.08 -13.60
N TYR A 17 -13.70 -2.35 -13.97
CA TYR A 17 -14.77 -2.83 -14.82
C TYR A 17 -15.68 -3.80 -14.05
N THR A 18 -16.98 -3.64 -14.26
CA THR A 18 -18.04 -4.58 -13.87
C THR A 18 -19.00 -4.73 -15.05
N SER A 19 -19.82 -5.79 -15.06
CA SER A 19 -20.78 -6.01 -16.15
C SER A 19 -21.74 -4.84 -16.40
N ASN A 20 -22.03 -4.04 -15.37
CA ASN A 20 -23.01 -2.96 -15.42
C ASN A 20 -22.37 -1.56 -15.50
N TRP A 21 -21.05 -1.45 -15.30
CA TRP A 21 -20.38 -0.16 -15.18
C TRP A 21 -18.87 -0.24 -15.39
N ILE A 22 -18.31 0.83 -15.96
CA ILE A 22 -16.87 1.06 -16.10
C ILE A 22 -16.47 2.37 -15.44
N HIS A 23 -15.40 2.32 -14.65
CA HIS A 23 -14.71 3.47 -14.10
C HIS A 23 -13.33 3.58 -14.70
N ILE A 24 -12.93 4.79 -15.07
CA ILE A 24 -11.57 5.06 -15.51
C ILE A 24 -11.06 6.25 -14.72
N GLU A 25 -10.00 6.02 -13.94
CA GLU A 25 -9.28 7.06 -13.21
C GLU A 25 -7.89 7.23 -13.82
N ILE A 26 -7.45 8.47 -14.03
CA ILE A 26 -6.10 8.76 -14.53
C ILE A 26 -5.19 9.02 -13.34
N ILE A 27 -4.25 8.11 -13.10
CA ILE A 27 -3.25 8.26 -12.06
C ILE A 27 -1.99 8.86 -12.68
N LYS A 28 -1.62 10.07 -12.23
CA LYS A 28 -0.37 10.71 -12.61
C LYS A 28 0.76 10.28 -11.68
N TYR A 29 1.98 10.23 -12.19
CA TYR A 29 3.17 9.95 -11.40
C TYR A 29 3.43 11.10 -10.42
N ASP A 30 3.67 10.74 -9.16
CA ASP A 30 4.03 11.67 -8.09
C ASP A 30 5.43 11.32 -7.57
N SER A 31 6.42 12.13 -7.97
CA SER A 31 7.82 11.97 -7.58
C SER A 31 8.04 12.21 -6.09
N SER A 32 7.32 13.17 -5.49
CA SER A 32 7.44 13.47 -4.06
C SER A 32 6.93 12.31 -3.22
N PHE A 33 5.77 11.76 -3.58
CA PHE A 33 5.25 10.55 -2.93
C PHE A 33 6.22 9.38 -3.09
N TRP A 34 6.77 9.17 -4.29
CA TRP A 34 7.71 8.09 -4.55
C TRP A 34 8.94 8.17 -3.64
N GLU A 35 9.67 9.28 -3.68
CA GLU A 35 10.91 9.46 -2.93
C GLU A 35 10.66 9.45 -1.42
N ASN A 36 9.64 10.20 -0.96
CA ASN A 36 9.44 10.42 0.48
C ASN A 36 8.67 9.29 1.18
N LYS A 37 7.84 8.53 0.47
CA LYS A 37 6.98 7.49 1.08
C LYS A 37 7.27 6.08 0.62
N MET A 38 7.73 5.87 -0.61
CA MET A 38 7.91 4.53 -1.18
C MET A 38 9.35 4.02 -1.08
N VAL A 39 10.34 4.82 -1.48
CA VAL A 39 11.74 4.38 -1.62
C VAL A 39 12.28 3.76 -0.33
N ASN A 40 12.10 4.41 0.82
CA ASN A 40 12.60 3.89 2.09
C ASN A 40 11.96 2.55 2.49
N LYS A 41 10.63 2.41 2.29
CA LYS A 41 9.92 1.16 2.59
C LYS A 41 10.40 0.00 1.73
N LEU A 42 10.64 0.26 0.45
CA LEU A 42 11.15 -0.74 -0.49
C LEU A 42 12.58 -1.15 -0.13
N LYS A 43 13.44 -0.20 0.26
CA LYS A 43 14.81 -0.50 0.73
C LYS A 43 14.82 -1.38 1.97
N ILE A 44 14.00 -1.05 2.98
CA ILE A 44 13.88 -1.85 4.21
C ILE A 44 13.39 -3.25 3.88
N PHE A 45 12.32 -3.37 3.09
CA PHE A 45 11.81 -4.67 2.67
C PHE A 45 12.86 -5.50 1.92
N TYR A 46 13.59 -4.89 0.97
CA TYR A 46 14.64 -5.57 0.24
C TYR A 46 15.76 -6.06 1.16
N ASN A 47 16.30 -5.18 2.01
CA ASN A 47 17.47 -5.51 2.83
C ASN A 47 17.15 -6.47 3.98
N GLU A 48 16.01 -6.31 4.64
CA GLU A 48 15.71 -7.03 5.88
C GLU A 48 14.85 -8.28 5.66
N CYS A 49 14.02 -8.31 4.62
CA CYS A 49 13.12 -9.43 4.35
C CYS A 49 13.59 -10.25 3.14
N LEU A 50 13.79 -9.61 1.97
CA LEU A 50 14.01 -10.33 0.72
C LEU A 50 15.45 -10.82 0.54
N LEU A 51 16.43 -9.96 0.74
CA LEU A 51 17.85 -10.26 0.57
C LEU A 51 18.30 -11.46 1.41
N PRO A 52 17.93 -11.58 2.70
CA PRO A 52 18.37 -12.72 3.49
C PRO A 52 17.73 -14.05 3.04
N GLU A 53 16.56 -14.00 2.38
CA GLU A 53 15.92 -15.17 1.77
C GLU A 53 16.59 -15.55 0.45
N ILE A 54 17.09 -14.58 -0.32
CA ILE A 54 17.88 -14.84 -1.53
C ILE A 54 19.23 -15.49 -1.18
N VAL A 55 19.91 -14.98 -0.15
CA VAL A 55 21.26 -15.44 0.24
C VAL A 55 21.21 -16.78 0.98
N ASN A 56 20.26 -16.96 1.89
CA ASN A 56 20.11 -18.21 2.64
C ASN A 56 18.63 -18.50 2.93
N PRO A 57 17.94 -19.14 1.98
CA PRO A 57 16.53 -19.45 2.12
C PRO A 57 16.32 -20.45 3.26
N LEU A 58 15.47 -20.09 4.21
CA LEU A 58 15.13 -20.95 5.35
C LEU A 58 13.78 -21.61 5.14
N TYR A 59 12.82 -20.88 4.57
CA TYR A 59 11.46 -21.36 4.38
C TYR A 59 11.38 -22.57 3.46
N PRO A 60 12.00 -22.61 2.26
CA PRO A 60 11.97 -23.80 1.39
C PRO A 60 12.59 -25.06 2.01
N LYS A 61 13.46 -24.92 3.01
CA LYS A 61 14.15 -26.06 3.65
C LYS A 61 13.22 -26.80 4.62
N ARG A 62 12.48 -26.07 5.45
CA ARG A 62 11.66 -26.65 6.53
C ARG A 62 10.17 -26.41 6.36
N MET A 63 9.78 -25.53 5.45
CA MET A 63 8.40 -25.09 5.18
C MET A 63 7.68 -24.54 6.42
N LEU A 64 8.41 -24.02 7.42
CA LEU A 64 7.86 -23.48 8.65
C LEU A 64 7.61 -21.98 8.53
N LYS A 65 6.43 -21.50 8.91
CA LYS A 65 6.11 -20.06 8.89
C LYS A 65 7.07 -19.21 9.73
N ALA A 66 7.61 -19.77 10.82
CA ALA A 66 8.59 -19.09 11.68
C ALA A 66 9.92 -18.79 10.97
N ASP A 67 10.21 -19.48 9.86
CA ASP A 67 11.42 -19.24 9.06
C ASP A 67 11.26 -18.09 8.05
N ILE A 68 10.03 -17.56 7.88
CA ILE A 68 9.77 -16.39 7.05
C ILE A 68 10.26 -15.16 7.81
N ARG A 69 11.28 -14.50 7.26
CA ARG A 69 11.88 -13.32 7.87
C ARG A 69 11.02 -12.10 7.62
N GLU A 70 10.74 -11.38 8.70
CA GLU A 70 9.95 -10.16 8.69
C GLU A 70 10.68 -9.08 9.50
N SER A 71 10.87 -7.93 8.87
CA SER A 71 11.41 -6.72 9.51
C SER A 71 10.57 -6.28 10.71
N GLU A 72 11.23 -5.95 11.81
CA GLU A 72 10.56 -5.45 13.01
C GLU A 72 9.91 -4.08 12.77
N ILE A 73 10.48 -3.26 11.88
CA ILE A 73 9.89 -1.99 11.45
C ILE A 73 8.53 -2.23 10.80
N ILE A 74 8.45 -3.23 9.91
CA ILE A 74 7.20 -3.59 9.23
C ILE A 74 6.20 -4.14 10.24
N LYS A 75 6.60 -5.08 11.11
CA LYS A 75 5.74 -5.62 12.18
C LYS A 75 5.16 -4.54 13.07
N ASN A 76 5.98 -3.60 13.51
CA ASN A 76 5.55 -2.49 14.36
C ASN A 76 4.60 -1.54 13.62
N SER A 77 4.83 -1.28 12.34
CA SER A 77 3.91 -0.47 11.54
C SER A 77 2.53 -1.14 11.39
N LEU A 78 2.49 -2.47 11.23
CA LEU A 78 1.24 -3.24 11.18
C LEU A 78 0.53 -3.24 12.53
N ARG A 79 1.25 -3.51 13.62
CA ARG A 79 0.71 -3.44 14.99
C ARG A 79 0.10 -2.07 15.27
N LYS A 80 0.80 -1.00 14.89
CA LYS A 80 0.30 0.38 15.02
C LYS A 80 -0.99 0.58 14.22
N ALA A 81 -1.02 0.20 12.94
CA ALA A 81 -2.20 0.36 12.10
C ALA A 81 -3.42 -0.40 12.64
N VAL A 82 -3.21 -1.61 13.17
CA VAL A 82 -4.26 -2.39 13.83
C VAL A 82 -4.74 -1.71 15.10
N ASN A 83 -3.82 -1.22 15.94
CA ASN A 83 -4.18 -0.50 17.15
C ASN A 83 -4.95 0.79 16.84
N ASP A 84 -4.52 1.57 15.85
CA ASP A 84 -5.20 2.79 15.40
C ASP A 84 -6.63 2.47 14.94
N TYR A 85 -6.82 1.38 14.18
CA TYR A 85 -8.14 0.90 13.77
C TYR A 85 -9.02 0.46 14.97
N LEU A 86 -8.45 -0.26 15.94
CA LEU A 86 -9.18 -0.70 17.13
C LEU A 86 -9.59 0.49 18.01
N LEU A 87 -8.72 1.50 18.14
CA LEU A 87 -9.04 2.75 18.85
C LEU A 87 -10.19 3.49 18.16
N MET A 88 -10.19 3.54 16.83
CA MET A 88 -11.31 4.13 16.07
C MET A 88 -12.61 3.35 16.21
N ARG A 89 -12.54 2.02 16.34
CA ARG A 89 -13.72 1.15 16.47
C ARG A 89 -14.35 1.21 17.86
N ASN A 90 -13.54 1.36 18.91
CA ASN A 90 -13.98 1.39 20.30
C ASN A 90 -14.43 2.78 20.77
N SER A 91 -14.09 3.82 20.01
CA SER A 91 -14.56 5.18 20.23
C SER A 91 -15.72 5.42 19.26
N SER A 92 -16.96 5.57 19.75
CA SER A 92 -18.17 5.79 18.95
C SER A 92 -18.20 7.13 18.19
N TYR A 93 -17.09 7.55 17.58
CA TYR A 93 -17.04 8.70 16.69
C TYR A 93 -17.24 8.22 15.25
N THR A 94 -18.29 8.78 14.66
CA THR A 94 -18.71 8.68 13.27
C THR A 94 -17.55 8.70 12.28
N LEU A 95 -17.71 7.97 11.17
CA LEU A 95 -16.88 7.95 9.97
C LEU A 95 -16.41 9.36 9.55
N VAL A 96 -15.33 9.85 10.15
CA VAL A 96 -14.58 10.98 9.62
C VAL A 96 -13.72 10.40 8.51
N SER A 97 -14.27 10.49 7.31
CA SER A 97 -13.61 10.30 6.03
C SER A 97 -12.12 10.66 6.12
N TYR A 98 -11.24 9.66 6.01
CA TYR A 98 -9.87 9.94 5.65
C TYR A 98 -9.91 10.57 4.27
N LYS A 99 -9.75 11.90 4.23
CA LYS A 99 -9.51 12.66 3.02
C LYS A 99 -8.14 12.23 2.51
N LEU A 100 -8.10 11.15 1.72
CA LEU A 100 -7.00 10.89 0.80
C LEU A 100 -6.88 12.16 -0.03
N GLY A 101 -5.73 12.82 0.09
CA GLY A 101 -5.48 14.14 -0.48
C GLY A 101 -5.95 14.25 -1.93
N ASN A 102 -6.63 15.35 -2.21
CA ASN A 102 -6.88 15.92 -3.53
C ASN A 102 -7.60 15.06 -4.57
N TYR A 103 -8.64 14.31 -4.17
CA TYR A 103 -9.64 13.81 -5.10
C TYR A 103 -10.88 14.71 -5.07
N SER A 104 -11.10 15.45 -6.16
CA SER A 104 -12.33 16.19 -6.42
C SER A 104 -13.46 15.19 -6.67
N THR A 105 -14.26 14.91 -5.65
CA THR A 105 -15.53 14.20 -5.81
C THR A 105 -16.51 15.13 -6.52
N SER A 106 -16.80 14.86 -7.80
CA SER A 106 -17.99 15.45 -8.42
C SER A 106 -19.22 14.82 -7.76
N HIS A 107 -19.98 15.66 -7.04
CA HIS A 107 -21.33 15.31 -6.61
C HIS A 107 -22.19 15.06 -7.85
N CYS A 108 -22.91 13.95 -7.88
CA CYS A 108 -24.08 13.83 -8.74
C CYS A 108 -25.18 13.05 -8.02
N SER A 109 -26.31 13.73 -7.89
CA SER A 109 -27.58 13.32 -7.31
C SER A 109 -28.06 12.00 -7.94
N LYS A 110 -28.58 11.09 -7.13
CA LYS A 110 -29.42 9.99 -7.65
C LYS A 110 -30.81 10.55 -8.02
N PRO A 111 -31.47 9.98 -9.04
CA PRO A 111 -32.87 10.28 -9.35
C PRO A 111 -33.81 9.86 -8.21
#